data_AF-A0A968GYP1-F1
#
_entry.id   AF-A0A968GYP1-F1
#
_cell.length_a   1.000
_cell.length_b   1.000
_cell.length_c   1.000
_cell.angle_alpha   90.00
_cell.angle_beta   90.00
_cell.angle_gamma   90.00
#
_symmetry.space_group_name_H-M   'P 1'
#
loop_
_entity.id
_entity.type
_entity.pdbx_description
1 polymer ?
#
loop_
_entity_poly.entity_id
_entity_poly.type
_entity_poly.pdbx_seq_one_letter_code
_entity_poly.pdbx_strand_id
1 'polypeptide(L)'
;MSPASRPPARHEVPEVDAAALEAARAADRLLAAARERETERWIRYLSPLPDRLRDDPLRDLRATARLCRAAFGPKDSVRDTLPGELTEPFLEAGDRLLKAIARWEAHRG
;
A
#
# COMPACT_ATOMS: atom_id res chain seq x y z
N MET A 1 -26.72 6.77 -24.43
CA MET A 1 -26.03 6.50 -23.16
C MET A 1 -24.93 5.50 -23.43
N SER A 2 -23.70 5.97 -23.61
CA SER A 2 -22.54 5.07 -23.74
C SER A 2 -22.14 4.58 -22.34
N PRO A 3 -21.86 3.29 -22.14
CA PRO A 3 -21.29 2.82 -20.89
C PRO A 3 -19.90 3.46 -20.75
N ALA A 4 -19.63 4.08 -19.60
CA ALA A 4 -18.32 4.60 -19.28
C ALA A 4 -17.33 3.43 -19.28
N SER A 5 -16.46 3.35 -20.29
CA SER A 5 -15.32 2.45 -20.28
C SER A 5 -14.47 2.75 -19.06
N ARG A 6 -14.49 1.85 -18.07
CA ARG A 6 -13.51 1.88 -16.98
C ARG A 6 -12.11 1.93 -17.62
N PRO A 7 -11.22 2.83 -17.19
CA PRO A 7 -9.82 2.73 -17.59
C PRO A 7 -9.31 1.32 -17.27
N PRO A 8 -8.37 0.76 -18.07
CA PRO A 8 -7.85 -0.57 -17.81
C PRO A 8 -7.38 -0.65 -16.35
N ALA A 9 -7.91 -1.64 -15.61
CA ALA A 9 -7.50 -1.90 -14.24
C ALA A 9 -5.98 -1.96 -14.22
N ARG A 10 -5.33 -1.12 -13.41
CA ARG A 10 -3.88 -0.89 -13.47
C ARG A 10 -3.08 -2.10 -12.98
N HIS A 11 -3.75 -3.13 -12.51
CA HIS A 11 -3.24 -4.48 -12.48
C HIS A 11 -4.29 -5.37 -13.17
N GLU A 12 -3.87 -6.34 -14.00
CA GLU A 12 -4.76 -7.25 -14.76
C GLU A 12 -5.78 -8.04 -13.91
N VAL A 13 -5.77 -7.86 -12.59
CA VAL A 13 -6.52 -8.57 -11.57
C VAL A 13 -7.31 -7.55 -10.72
N PRO A 14 -8.64 -7.44 -10.89
CA PRO A 14 -9.44 -6.42 -10.21
C PRO A 14 -9.33 -6.41 -8.69
N GLU A 15 -9.22 -7.58 -8.05
CA GLU A 15 -9.08 -7.68 -6.59
C GLU A 15 -7.75 -7.15 -6.08
N VAL A 16 -6.67 -7.39 -6.84
CA VAL A 16 -5.34 -6.88 -6.50
C VAL A 16 -5.31 -5.37 -6.71
N ASP A 17 -5.90 -4.89 -7.80
CA ASP A 17 -5.99 -3.46 -8.11
C ASP A 17 -6.73 -2.66 -7.04
N ALA A 18 -7.89 -3.15 -6.61
CA ALA A 18 -8.64 -2.53 -5.53
C ALA A 18 -7.85 -2.51 -4.21
N ALA A 19 -7.18 -3.62 -3.87
CA ALA A 19 -6.38 -3.69 -2.65
C ALA A 19 -5.14 -2.78 -2.71
N ALA A 20 -4.50 -2.67 -3.88
CA ALA A 20 -3.35 -1.83 -4.12
C ALA A 20 -3.70 -0.34 -4.00
N LEU A 21 -4.83 0.07 -4.58
CA LEU A 21 -5.32 1.44 -4.47
C LEU A 21 -5.68 1.83 -3.03
N GLU A 22 -6.29 0.93 -2.26
CA GLU A 22 -6.55 1.15 -0.84
C GLU A 22 -5.26 1.28 -0.01
N ALA A 23 -4.27 0.44 -0.29
CA ALA A 23 -2.95 0.55 0.34
C ALA A 23 -2.27 1.88 -0.02
N ALA A 24 -2.35 2.32 -1.29
CA ALA A 24 -1.78 3.59 -1.74
C ALA A 24 -2.40 4.78 -1.00
N ARG A 25 -3.73 4.81 -0.89
CA ARG A 25 -4.46 5.86 -0.15
C ARG A 25 -4.09 5.90 1.33
N ALA A 26 -3.94 4.73 1.95
CA ALA A 26 -3.49 4.66 3.33
C ALA A 26 -2.04 5.15 3.48
N ALA A 27 -1.17 4.82 2.52
CA ALA A 27 0.21 5.31 2.46
C ALA A 27 0.27 6.84 2.30
N ASP A 28 -0.59 7.45 1.47
CA ASP A 28 -0.67 8.92 1.33
C ASP A 28 -0.99 9.60 2.65
N ARG A 29 -2.02 9.11 3.36
CA ARG A 29 -2.43 9.67 4.66
C ARG A 29 -1.31 9.57 5.68
N LEU A 30 -0.59 8.45 5.68
CA LEU A 30 0.54 8.24 6.58
C LEU A 30 1.73 9.13 6.22
N LEU A 31 2.01 9.32 4.93
CA LEU A 31 3.03 10.25 4.44
C LEU A 31 2.70 11.70 4.77
N ALA A 32 1.43 12.11 4.66
CA ALA A 32 0.98 13.44 5.08
C ALA A 32 1.24 13.66 6.58
N ALA A 33 0.84 12.71 7.44
CA ALA A 33 1.10 12.80 8.88
C ALA A 33 2.60 12.79 9.22
N ALA A 34 3.41 12.03 8.48
CA ALA A 34 4.86 12.03 8.63
C ALA A 34 5.47 13.40 8.31
N ARG A 35 4.96 14.09 7.28
CA ARG A 35 5.35 15.45 6.90
C ARG A 35 4.91 16.47 7.94
N GLU A 36 3.68 16.40 8.41
CA GLU A 36 3.16 17.30 9.46
C GLU A 36 3.95 17.21 10.77
N ARG A 37 4.47 16.03 11.09
CA ARG A 37 5.31 15.79 12.27
C ARG A 37 6.81 15.98 12.00
N GLU A 38 7.19 16.34 10.77
CA GLU A 38 8.58 16.56 10.34
C GLU A 38 9.50 15.35 10.59
N THR A 39 8.94 14.14 10.46
CA THR A 39 9.64 12.89 10.74
C THR A 39 10.43 12.41 9.53
N GLU A 40 11.56 13.05 9.24
CA GLU A 40 12.38 12.87 8.02
C GLU A 40 12.61 11.40 7.64
N ARG A 41 12.88 10.54 8.62
CA ARG A 41 13.02 9.09 8.41
C ARG A 41 11.78 8.47 7.78
N TRP A 42 10.60 8.71 8.35
CA TRP A 42 9.33 8.16 7.87
C TRP A 42 8.88 8.85 6.58
N ILE A 43 9.15 10.14 6.40
CA ILE A 43 8.95 10.83 5.13
C ILE A 43 9.73 10.10 4.02
N ARG A 44 11.04 9.88 4.22
CA ARG A 44 11.89 9.18 3.24
C ARG A 44 11.41 7.76 2.96
N TYR A 45 11.02 7.03 4.00
CA TYR A 45 10.55 5.65 3.89
C TYR A 45 9.21 5.54 3.14
N LEU A 46 8.25 6.41 3.48
CA LEU A 46 6.88 6.34 2.97
C LEU A 46 6.73 7.03 1.60
N SER A 47 7.55 8.05 1.30
CA SER A 47 7.47 8.84 0.06
C SER A 47 7.30 8.02 -1.22
N PRO A 48 8.08 6.93 -1.46
CA PRO A 48 7.91 6.16 -2.70
C PRO A 48 6.71 5.20 -2.68
N LEU A 49 6.10 4.91 -1.53
CA LEU A 49 5.12 3.83 -1.42
C LEU A 49 3.81 4.11 -2.16
N PRO A 50 3.18 5.31 -2.05
CA PRO A 50 1.91 5.54 -2.74
C PRO A 50 1.99 5.33 -4.26
N ASP A 51 3.03 5.86 -4.91
CA ASP A 51 3.19 5.74 -6.36
C ASP A 51 3.48 4.29 -6.77
N ARG A 52 4.36 3.61 -6.04
CA ARG A 52 4.63 2.18 -6.25
C ARG A 52 3.38 1.33 -6.08
N LEU A 53 2.57 1.59 -5.06
CA LEU A 53 1.33 0.86 -4.82
C LEU A 53 0.28 1.11 -5.92
N ARG A 54 0.33 2.25 -6.61
CA ARG A 54 -0.59 2.56 -7.72
C ARG A 54 -0.13 2.00 -9.06
N ASP A 55 1.17 2.01 -9.30
CA ASP A 55 1.72 1.91 -10.66
C ASP A 55 2.75 0.78 -10.84
N ASP A 56 3.22 0.13 -9.77
CA ASP A 56 4.15 -1.01 -9.91
C ASP A 56 3.46 -2.19 -10.62
N PRO A 57 4.15 -2.92 -11.51
CA PRO A 57 3.59 -4.13 -12.09
C PRO A 57 3.40 -5.19 -10.99
N LEU A 58 2.47 -6.12 -11.23
CA LEU A 58 2.06 -7.15 -10.26
C LEU A 58 3.23 -7.95 -9.65
N ARG A 59 4.27 -8.24 -10.45
CA ARG A 59 5.49 -8.93 -10.01
C ARG A 59 6.26 -8.17 -8.91
N ASP A 60 6.21 -6.84 -8.94
CA ASP A 60 6.97 -5.94 -8.07
C ASP A 60 6.10 -5.49 -6.88
N LEU A 61 4.78 -5.48 -7.06
CA LEU A 61 3.78 -5.08 -6.06
C LEU A 61 3.87 -5.90 -4.77
N ARG A 62 4.25 -7.19 -4.84
CA ARG A 62 4.45 -8.03 -3.65
C ARG A 62 5.59 -7.52 -2.77
N ALA A 63 6.68 -7.04 -3.38
CA ALA A 63 7.80 -6.47 -2.65
C ALA A 63 7.37 -5.15 -1.98
N THR A 64 6.65 -4.30 -2.71
CA THR A 64 6.10 -3.04 -2.18
C THR A 64 5.13 -3.29 -1.01
N ALA A 65 4.24 -4.28 -1.10
CA ALA A 65 3.35 -4.66 -0.01
C ALA A 65 4.09 -5.18 1.24
N ARG A 66 5.24 -5.86 1.06
CA ARG A 66 6.11 -6.27 2.17
C ARG A 66 6.78 -5.07 2.86
N LEU A 67 7.10 -4.01 2.12
CA LEU A 67 7.60 -2.77 2.73
C LEU A 67 6.54 -2.15 3.66
N CYS A 68 5.26 -2.20 3.32
CA CYS A 68 4.20 -1.74 4.22
C CYS A 68 4.28 -2.42 5.60
N ARG A 69 4.49 -3.75 5.65
CA ARG A 69 4.67 -4.49 6.90
C ARG A 69 5.99 -4.19 7.60
N ALA A 70 7.06 -3.98 6.84
CA ALA A 70 8.38 -3.70 7.40
C ALA A 70 8.42 -2.39 8.20
N ALA A 71 7.52 -1.44 7.93
CA ALA A 71 7.33 -0.23 8.74
C ALA A 71 6.91 -0.52 10.19
N PHE A 72 6.44 -1.73 10.52
CA PHE A 72 5.96 -2.12 11.85
C PHE A 72 6.96 -3.00 12.61
N GLY A 73 8.23 -3.01 12.20
CA GLY A 73 9.28 -3.84 12.78
C GLY A 73 9.58 -3.53 14.27
N PRO A 74 10.20 -4.48 15.00
CA PRO A 74 10.30 -4.45 16.47
C PRO A 74 11.25 -3.39 17.06
N LYS A 75 12.10 -2.75 16.25
CA LYS A 75 13.11 -1.80 16.75
C LYS A 75 12.77 -0.33 16.46
N ASP A 76 11.82 -0.08 15.56
CA ASP A 76 11.60 1.25 15.01
C ASP A 76 10.29 1.26 14.21
N SER A 77 9.18 1.18 14.94
CA SER A 77 7.85 1.01 14.36
C SER A 77 7.26 2.37 14.01
N VAL A 78 6.54 2.44 12.90
CA VAL A 78 5.81 3.66 12.52
C VAL A 78 4.76 4.05 13.57
N ARG A 79 4.29 3.08 14.36
CA ARG A 79 3.41 3.27 15.52
C ARG A 79 4.05 4.08 16.65
N ASP A 80 5.38 4.06 16.75
CA ASP A 80 6.08 4.79 17.80
C ASP A 80 6.09 6.31 17.51
N THR A 81 5.78 6.70 16.26
CA THR A 81 5.89 8.08 15.79
C THR A 81 4.56 8.66 15.28
N LEU A 82 3.73 7.84 14.63
CA LEU A 82 2.49 8.25 13.96
C LEU A 82 1.27 7.63 14.64
N PRO A 83 0.10 8.30 14.59
CA PRO A 83 -1.07 7.86 15.34
C PRO A 83 -1.64 6.52 14.85
N GLY A 84 -2.27 5.80 15.79
CA GLY A 84 -2.93 4.50 15.55
C GLY A 84 -3.99 4.57 14.46
N GLU A 85 -4.79 5.64 14.43
CA GLU A 85 -5.85 5.82 13.43
C GLU A 85 -5.35 5.87 11.98
N LEU A 86 -4.06 6.13 11.76
CA LEU A 86 -3.44 6.15 10.43
C LEU A 86 -2.60 4.90 10.19
N THR A 87 -1.89 4.43 11.21
CA THR A 87 -0.99 3.28 11.10
C THR A 87 -1.75 1.96 10.97
N GLU A 88 -2.84 1.74 11.71
CA GLU A 88 -3.60 0.49 11.62
C GLU A 88 -4.26 0.29 10.25
N PRO A 89 -4.97 1.27 9.66
CA PRO A 89 -5.54 1.10 8.32
C PRO A 89 -4.48 0.85 7.24
N PHE A 90 -3.29 1.42 7.39
CA PHE A 90 -2.16 1.17 6.49
C PHE A 90 -1.64 -0.27 6.57
N LEU A 91 -1.46 -0.80 7.79
CA LEU A 91 -1.07 -2.19 7.99
C LEU A 91 -2.12 -3.14 7.42
N GLU A 92 -3.40 -2.91 7.73
CA GLU A 92 -4.50 -3.73 7.23
C GLU A 92 -4.57 -3.73 5.71
N ALA A 93 -4.40 -2.57 5.08
CA ALA A 93 -4.44 -2.45 3.62
C ALA A 93 -3.27 -3.21 2.97
N GLY A 94 -2.05 -3.11 3.52
CA GLY A 94 -0.90 -3.89 3.07
C GLY A 94 -1.12 -5.41 3.22
N ASP A 95 -1.72 -5.84 4.31
CA ASP A 95 -2.06 -7.25 4.55
C ASP A 95 -3.16 -7.75 3.60
N ARG A 96 -4.18 -6.93 3.32
CA ARG A 96 -5.21 -7.24 2.31
C ARG A 96 -4.59 -7.40 0.92
N LEU A 97 -3.66 -6.52 0.54
CA LEU A 97 -2.95 -6.61 -0.73
C LEU A 97 -2.11 -7.90 -0.83
N LEU A 98 -1.35 -8.25 0.21
CA LEU A 98 -0.59 -9.51 0.24
C LEU A 98 -1.48 -10.75 0.09
N LYS A 99 -2.66 -10.75 0.74
CA LYS A 99 -3.64 -11.83 0.61
C LYS A 99 -4.21 -11.91 -0.81
N ALA A 100 -4.54 -10.77 -1.42
CA ALA A 100 -5.06 -10.74 -2.79
C ALA A 100 -4.03 -11.28 -3.80
N ILE A 101 -2.76 -10.87 -3.67
CA ILE A 101 -1.66 -11.39 -4.51
C ILE A 101 -1.51 -12.90 -4.32
N ALA A 102 -1.44 -13.38 -3.06
CA ALA A 102 -1.26 -14.81 -2.79
C ALA A 102 -2.42 -15.66 -3.33
N ARG A 103 -3.66 -15.17 -3.24
CA ARG A 103 -4.83 -15.84 -3.84
C ARG A 103 -4.71 -15.92 -5.35
N TRP A 104 -4.35 -14.83 -6.01
CA TRP A 104 -4.19 -14.82 -7.46
C TRP A 104 -3.09 -15.78 -7.92
N GLU A 105 -1.93 -15.79 -7.25
CA GLU A 105 -0.84 -16.72 -7.55
C GLU A 105 -1.30 -18.19 -7.42
N ALA A 106 -2.08 -18.51 -6.38
CA ALA A 106 -2.59 -19.86 -6.15
C ALA A 106 -3.61 -20.34 -7.20
N HIS A 107 -4.33 -19.43 -7.89
CA HIS A 107 -5.27 -19.79 -8.96
C HIS A 107 -4.63 -19.80 -10.36
N ARG A 108 -3.40 -19.29 -10.51
CA ARG A 108 -2.63 -19.33 -11.76
C ARG A 108 -1.60 -20.48 -11.84
N GLY A 109 -1.30 -21.14 -10.71
CA GLY A 109 -0.52 -22.37 -10.64
C GLY A 109 -1.39 -23.61 -10.85
#